data_AF-A0A178JAU9-F1
#
_entry.id   AF-A0A178JAU9-F1
#
_cell.length_a   1.000
_cell.length_b   1.000
_cell.length_c   1.000
_cell.angle_alpha   90.00
_cell.angle_beta   90.00
_cell.angle_gamma   90.00
#
_symmetry.space_group_name_H-M   'P 1'
#
loop_
_entity.id
_entity.type
_entity.pdbx_description
1 polymer ?
#
loop_
_entity_poly.entity_id
_entity_poly.type
_entity_poly.pdbx_seq_one_letter_code
_entity_poly.pdbx_strand_id
1 'polypeptide(L)' 'MTALLLKRCRKESGLKQAEFIKKHDIPVTQATFSRWEKGKQAVPVEVLLSLGLLAPAVEVN' A
#
# COMPACT_ATOMS: atom_id res chain seq x y z
N MET A 1 -2.08 11.31 4.13
CA MET A 1 -1.25 11.34 2.90
C MET A 1 -1.00 9.92 2.36
N THR A 2 -0.37 9.02 3.12
CA THR A 2 -0.02 7.64 2.69
C THR A 2 -1.21 6.78 2.24
N ALA A 3 -2.37 6.93 2.89
CA ALA A 3 -3.62 6.28 2.46
C ALA A 3 -4.02 6.62 1.01
N LEU A 4 -3.81 7.87 0.58
CA LEU A 4 -4.14 8.31 -0.78
C LEU A 4 -3.14 7.75 -1.79
N LEU A 5 -1.85 7.67 -1.43
CA LEU A 5 -0.81 7.06 -2.27
C LEU A 5 -1.11 5.57 -2.50
N LEU A 6 -1.41 4.82 -1.43
CA LEU A 6 -1.77 3.40 -1.54
C LEU A 6 -3.02 3.21 -2.41
N LYS A 7 -4.07 4.01 -2.17
CA LYS A 7 -5.32 3.93 -2.94
C LYS A 7 -5.11 4.26 -4.41
N ARG A 8 -4.31 5.26 -4.71
CA ARG A 8 -3.97 5.66 -6.08
C ARG A 8 -3.18 4.55 -6.78
N CYS A 9 -2.12 4.05 -6.16
CA CYS A 9 -1.31 2.95 -6.68
C CYS A 9 -2.16 1.74 -7.07
N ARG A 10 -3.08 1.31 -6.19
CA ARG A 10 -4.01 0.22 -6.52
C ARG A 10 -4.93 0.60 -7.68
N LYS A 11 -5.54 1.79 -7.65
CA LYS A 11 -6.47 2.21 -8.71
C LYS A 11 -5.81 2.26 -10.08
N GLU A 12 -4.57 2.73 -10.16
CA GLU A 12 -3.76 2.77 -11.39
C GLU A 12 -3.38 1.37 -11.89
N SER A 13 -3.24 0.38 -10.99
CA SER A 13 -3.02 -1.02 -11.39
C SER A 13 -4.25 -1.70 -12.02
N GLY A 14 -5.45 -1.10 -11.88
CA GLY A 14 -6.72 -1.69 -12.33
C GLY A 14 -7.29 -2.79 -11.42
N LEU A 15 -6.58 -3.18 -10.36
CA LEU A 15 -6.95 -4.32 -9.51
C LEU A 15 -7.96 -3.96 -8.42
N LYS A 16 -8.82 -4.93 -8.08
CA LYS A 16 -9.62 -4.89 -6.85
C LYS A 16 -8.69 -5.06 -5.65
N GLN A 17 -9.16 -4.67 -4.45
CA GLN A 17 -8.36 -4.75 -3.23
C GLN A 17 -7.82 -6.17 -2.96
N ALA A 18 -8.67 -7.20 -3.07
CA ALA A 18 -8.24 -8.58 -2.85
C ALA A 18 -7.18 -9.06 -3.87
N GLU A 19 -7.32 -8.68 -5.13
CA GLU A 19 -6.38 -9.02 -6.20
C GLU A 19 -5.05 -8.31 -6.01
N PHE A 20 -5.08 -7.03 -5.61
CA PHE A 20 -3.90 -6.23 -5.33
C PHE A 20 -3.10 -6.79 -4.14
N ILE A 21 -3.79 -7.11 -3.05
CA ILE A 21 -3.20 -7.75 -1.86
C ILE A 21 -2.50 -9.05 -2.26
N LYS A 22 -3.18 -9.92 -3.02
CA LYS A 22 -2.62 -11.19 -3.47
C LYS A 22 -1.43 -11.01 -4.42
N LYS A 23 -1.53 -10.07 -5.36
CA LYS A 23 -0.46 -9.79 -6.36
C LYS A 23 0.83 -9.29 -5.70
N HIS A 24 0.70 -8.47 -4.66
CA HIS A 24 1.83 -7.85 -3.97
C HIS A 24 2.20 -8.54 -2.65
N ASP A 25 1.65 -9.74 -2.41
CA ASP A 25 1.90 -10.57 -1.21
C ASP A 25 1.78 -9.79 0.12
N ILE A 26 0.75 -8.96 0.24
CA ILE A 26 0.53 -8.14 1.44
C ILE A 26 -0.21 -9.02 2.47
N PRO A 27 0.36 -9.30 3.65
CA PRO A 27 -0.17 -10.29 4.58
C PRO A 27 -1.35 -9.75 5.43
N VAL A 28 -2.40 -9.26 4.78
CA VAL A 28 -3.59 -8.70 5.43
C VAL A 28 -4.89 -9.09 4.73
N THR A 29 -6.00 -8.97 5.46
CA THR A 29 -7.33 -9.11 4.87
C THR A 29 -7.70 -7.89 4.02
N GLN A 30 -8.64 -8.08 3.09
CA GLN A 30 -9.24 -6.98 2.33
C GLN A 30 -9.89 -5.91 3.23
N ALA A 31 -10.46 -6.31 4.37
CA ALA A 31 -11.05 -5.37 5.33
C ALA A 31 -10.00 -4.46 5.97
N THR A 32 -8.86 -5.02 6.39
CA THR A 32 -7.72 -4.24 6.91
C THR A 32 -7.18 -3.29 5.85
N PHE A 33 -6.96 -3.78 4.63
CA PHE A 33 -6.50 -2.95 3.51
C PHE A 33 -7.50 -1.81 3.18
N SER A 34 -8.80 -2.07 3.28
CA SER A 34 -9.84 -1.05 3.08
C SER A 34 -9.79 0.05 4.15
N ARG A 35 -9.47 -0.30 5.41
CA ARG A 35 -9.25 0.69 6.47
C ARG A 35 -8.02 1.56 6.17
N TRP A 36 -6.96 0.97 5.62
CA TRP A 36 -5.78 1.71 5.17
C TRP A 36 -6.10 2.71 4.06
N GLU A 37 -6.76 2.28 2.97
CA GLU A 37 -7.12 3.18 1.87
C GLU A 37 -8.09 4.31 2.27
N LYS A 38 -8.88 4.09 3.33
CA LYS A 38 -9.80 5.10 3.91
C LYS A 38 -9.14 5.98 4.96
N GLY A 39 -7.87 5.74 5.30
CA GLY A 39 -7.16 6.44 6.38
C GLY A 39 -7.72 6.17 7.78
N LYS A 40 -8.50 5.10 7.96
CA LYS A 40 -9.03 4.67 9.26
C LYS A 40 -8.01 3.90 10.10
N GLN A 41 -6.93 3.45 9.46
CA GLN A 41 -5.77 2.84 10.09
C GLN A 41 -4.54 3.23 9.28
N ALA A 42 -3.40 3.43 9.95
CA ALA A 42 -2.14 3.75 9.29
C ALA A 42 -1.67 2.57 8.41
N VAL A 43 -1.10 2.89 7.24
CA VAL A 43 -0.42 1.92 6.39
C VAL A 43 0.95 1.62 7.02
N PRO A 44 1.31 0.36 7.26
CA PRO A 44 2.66 0.00 7.69
C PRO A 44 3.71 0.48 6.68
N VAL A 45 4.87 0.93 7.17
CA VAL A 45 5.91 1.51 6.31
C VAL A 45 6.49 0.47 5.35
N GLU A 46 6.55 -0.79 5.78
CA GLU A 46 7.04 -1.93 5.00
C GLU A 46 6.20 -2.16 3.75
N VAL A 47 4.88 -1.94 3.85
CA VAL A 47 3.96 -2.04 2.71
C VAL A 47 4.19 -0.88 1.73
N LEU A 48 4.48 0.32 2.24
CA LEU A 48 4.78 1.46 1.37
C LEU A 48 6.10 1.27 0.64
N LEU A 49 7.11 0.71 1.32
CA LEU A 49 8.42 0.39 0.73
C LEU A 49 8.31 -0.74 -0.30
N SER A 50 7.58 -1.83 0.01
CA SER A 50 7.42 -2.95 -0.92
C SER A 50 6.67 -2.58 -2.20
N LEU A 51 5.83 -1.55 -2.14
CA LEU A 51 5.12 -0.97 -3.28
C LEU A 51 5.88 0.18 -3.97
N GLY A 52 7.09 0.53 -3.49
CA GLY A 52 7.87 1.64 -4.04
C GLY A 52 7.22 3.02 -3.85
N LEU A 53 6.30 3.16 -2.89
CA LEU A 53 5.59 4.41 -2.59
C LEU A 53 6.36 5.34 -1.67
N LEU A 54 7.44 4.83 -1.06
CA LEU A 54 8.43 5.58 -0.31
C LEU A 54 9.81 5.09 -0.73
N ALA A 55 10.78 6.00 -0.75
CA ALA A 55 12.19 5.68 -0.85
C ALA A 55 12.86 5.91 0.51
N PRO A 56 13.79 5.03 0.94
CA PRO A 56 14.60 5.31 2.11
C PRO A 56 15.43 6.57 1.86
N ALA A 57 15.55 7.43 2.87
CA ALA A 57 16.25 8.72 2.76
C ALA A 57 17.79 8.58 2.74
N VAL A 58 18.33 7.36 2.69
CA VAL A 58 19.77 7.12 2.74
C VAL A 58 20.26 6.79 1.32
N GLU A 59 20.93 7.74 0.69
CA GLU A 59 21.80 7.48 -0.44
C GLU A 59 22.97 6.62 0.07
N VAL A 60 23.07 5.39 -0.43
CA VAL A 60 24.30 4.62 -0.33
C VAL A 60 25.28 5.22 -1.34
N ASN A 61 26.24 6.00 -0.83
CA ASN A 61 27.45 6.38 -1.56
C ASN A 61 28.26 5.15 -1.96
#